data_AF-A0A379LPX9-F1
#
_entry.id   AF-A0A379LPX9-F1
#
_cell.length_a   1.000
_cell.length_b   1.000
_cell.length_c   1.000
_cell.angle_alpha   90.00
_cell.angle_beta   90.00
_cell.angle_gamma   90.00
#
_symmetry.space_group_name_H-M   'P 1'
#
loop_
_entity.id
_entity.type
_entity.pdbx_description
1 polymer ?
#
loop_
_entity_poly.entity_id
_entity_poly.type
_entity_poly.pdbx_seq_one_letter_code
_entity_poly.pdbx_strand_id
1 'polypeptide(L)' 'MEQPVISGIAFNRDEAKIVVRGVPDHPGVASSILTPISDANIEIDMILQNLSEQGLTDFSLQ' A
#
# COMPACT_ATOMS: atom_id res chain seq x y z
N MET A 1 -24.65 19.31 22.64
CA MET A 1 -23.34 18.80 23.07
C MET A 1 -22.65 18.28 21.83
N GLU A 2 -21.49 18.82 21.46
CA GLU A 2 -20.74 18.31 20.31
C GLU A 2 -20.28 16.89 20.60
N GLN A 3 -20.56 15.97 19.69
CA GLN A 3 -20.09 14.60 19.80
C GLN A 3 -18.61 14.55 19.43
N PRO A 4 -17.78 13.79 20.17
CA PRO A 4 -16.39 13.60 19.80
C PRO A 4 -16.33 12.93 18.42
N VAL A 5 -15.65 13.58 17.47
CA VAL A 5 -15.51 13.13 16.07
C VAL A 5 -14.57 11.92 15.95
N ILE A 6 -13.68 11.73 16.92
CA ILE A 6 -12.68 10.66 16.95
C ILE A 6 -12.90 9.81 18.20
N SER A 7 -13.00 8.49 18.02
CA SER A 7 -13.23 7.54 19.12
C SER A 7 -11.96 7.08 19.82
N GLY A 8 -10.79 7.21 19.19
CA GLY A 8 -9.51 6.78 19.75
C GLY A 8 -8.36 6.83 18.74
N ILE A 9 -7.16 6.42 19.19
CA ILE A 9 -5.94 6.36 18.38
C ILE A 9 -5.39 4.94 18.45
N ALA A 10 -5.22 4.29 17.31
CA ALA A 10 -4.57 2.98 17.18
C ALA A 10 -3.17 3.15 16.57
N PHE A 11 -2.23 2.28 16.94
CA PHE A 11 -0.89 2.24 16.36
C PHE A 11 -0.37 0.80 16.32
N ASN A 12 0.46 0.50 15.33
CA ASN A 12 1.20 -0.75 15.20
C ASN A 12 2.69 -0.43 15.05
N ARG A 13 3.56 -1.24 15.65
CA ARG A 13 5.03 -1.10 15.55
C ARG A 13 5.67 -2.23 14.75
N ASP A 14 4.94 -3.32 14.53
CA ASP A 14 5.43 -4.50 13.84
C ASP A 14 5.04 -4.43 12.36
N GLU A 15 5.47 -3.35 11.71
CA GLU A 15 5.22 -3.08 10.29
C GLU A 15 6.51 -2.66 9.60
N ALA A 16 6.66 -3.05 8.34
CA ALA A 16 7.78 -2.65 7.51
C ALA A 16 7.26 -2.03 6.22
N LYS A 17 7.63 -0.77 5.96
CA LYS A 17 7.27 -0.12 4.71
C LYS A 17 8.23 -0.49 3.58
N ILE A 18 7.68 -1.03 2.50
CA ILE A 18 8.40 -1.31 1.24
C ILE A 18 7.82 -0.42 0.13
N VAL A 19 8.68 0.16 -0.70
CA VAL A 19 8.25 1.00 -1.83
C VAL A 19 8.93 0.54 -3.12
N VAL A 20 8.12 0.17 -4.11
CA VAL A 20 8.56 -0.06 -5.48
C VAL A 20 8.35 1.24 -6.25
N ARG A 21 9.45 1.88 -6.66
CA ARG A 21 9.41 3.21 -7.28
C ARG A 21 9.32 3.14 -8.80
N GLY A 22 8.60 4.08 -9.39
CA GLY A 22 8.51 4.25 -10.84
C GLY A 22 7.96 3.03 -11.57
N VAL A 23 6.94 2.38 -11.01
CA VAL A 23 6.26 1.28 -11.67
C VAL A 23 5.34 1.82 -12.77
N PRO A 24 5.24 1.14 -13.94
CA PRO A 24 4.31 1.55 -14.98
C PRO A 24 2.86 1.54 -14.49
N ASP A 25 2.11 2.60 -14.78
CA ASP A 25 0.69 2.69 -14.42
C ASP A 25 -0.19 2.17 -15.55
N HIS A 26 -0.25 0.84 -15.68
CA HIS A 26 -1.15 0.16 -16.59
C HIS A 26 -1.70 -1.14 -15.97
N PRO A 27 -2.80 -1.69 -16.51
CA PRO A 27 -3.37 -2.92 -16.00
C PRO A 27 -2.34 -4.06 -15.93
N GLY A 28 -2.35 -4.81 -14.82
CA GLY A 28 -1.49 -5.97 -14.59
C GLY A 28 -0.24 -5.73 -13.74
N VAL A 29 0.18 -4.49 -13.54
CA VAL A 29 1.40 -4.18 -12.75
C VAL A 29 1.21 -4.46 -11.26
N ALA A 30 0.07 -4.08 -10.68
CA ALA A 30 -0.21 -4.42 -9.28
C ALA A 30 -0.24 -5.94 -9.05
N SER A 31 -0.82 -6.71 -9.98
CA SER A 31 -0.84 -8.19 -9.86
C SER A 31 0.56 -8.79 -9.98
N SER A 32 1.44 -8.25 -10.83
CA SER A 32 2.80 -8.79 -10.94
C SER A 32 3.64 -8.50 -9.68
N ILE A 33 3.31 -7.47 -8.92
CA ILE A 33 3.93 -7.15 -7.63
C ILE A 33 3.34 -8.02 -6.51
N LEU A 34 2.01 -8.12 -6.42
CA LEU A 34 1.33 -8.77 -5.30
C LEU A 34 1.29 -10.30 -5.38
N THR A 35 1.21 -10.87 -6.59
CA THR A 35 1.10 -12.35 -6.74
C THR A 35 2.30 -13.08 -6.12
N PRO A 36 3.57 -12.70 -6.39
CA PRO A 36 4.71 -13.36 -5.76
C PRO A 36 4.76 -13.21 -4.23
N ILE A 37 4.26 -12.10 -3.70
CA ILE A 37 4.20 -11.85 -2.24
C ILE A 37 3.15 -12.78 -1.60
N SER A 38 1.98 -12.89 -2.23
CA SER A 38 0.94 -13.83 -1.85
C SER A 38 1.41 -15.28 -1.94
N ASP A 39 2.10 -15.67 -3.02
CA ASP A 39 2.65 -17.02 -3.19
C ASP A 39 3.69 -17.38 -2.12
N ALA A 40 4.37 -16.37 -1.58
CA ALA A 40 5.30 -16.51 -0.46
C ALA A 40 4.59 -16.53 0.92
N ASN A 41 3.26 -16.43 0.97
CA ASN A 41 2.45 -16.34 2.19
C ASN A 41 2.86 -15.18 3.11
N ILE A 42 3.21 -14.03 2.53
CA ILE A 42 3.53 -12.80 3.27
C ILE A 42 2.24 -11.98 3.40
N GLU A 43 1.88 -11.66 4.64
CA GLU A 43 0.75 -10.79 4.94
C GLU A 43 1.10 -9.33 4.62
N ILE A 44 0.13 -8.60 4.07
CA ILE A 44 0.24 -7.16 3.76
C ILE A 44 -0.93 -6.51 4.49
N ASP A 45 -0.64 -5.52 5.33
CA ASP A 45 -1.66 -4.74 6.03
C ASP A 45 -2.20 -3.63 5.12
N MET A 46 -1.28 -2.85 4.51
CA MET A 46 -1.65 -1.69 3.72
C MET A 46 -1.01 -1.68 2.35
N ILE A 47 -1.82 -1.40 1.33
CA ILE A 47 -1.38 -1.14 -0.04
C ILE A 47 -1.72 0.30 -0.38
N LEU A 48 -0.72 1.08 -0.81
CA LEU A 48 -0.90 2.47 -1.20
C LEU A 48 -0.22 2.75 -2.54
N GLN A 49 -1.04 3.14 -3.52
CA GLN A 49 -0.60 3.65 -4.82
C GLN A 49 -1.23 5.02 -5.02
N ASN A 50 -0.40 6.03 -5.33
CA ASN A 50 -0.90 7.37 -5.62
C ASN A 50 -1.22 7.52 -7.12
N LEU A 51 -1.84 8.64 -7.49
CA LEU A 51 -2.01 9.04 -8.89
C LEU A 51 -0.67 9.02 -9.61
N SER A 52 -0.66 8.51 -10.84
CA SER A 52 0.55 8.45 -11.64
C SER A 52 0.97 9.80 -12.19
N GLU A 53 2.27 9.98 -12.33
CA GLU A 53 2.88 11.10 -13.03
C GLU A 53 3.64 10.54 -14.23
N GLN A 54 3.32 11.04 -15.43
CA GLN A 54 3.94 10.57 -16.68
C GLN A 54 3.79 9.06 -16.94
N GLY A 55 2.71 8.45 -16.46
CA GLY A 55 2.45 7.01 -16.61
C GLY A 55 3.29 6.11 -15.69
N LEU A 56 3.96 6.71 -14.69
CA LEU A 56 4.68 6.01 -13.64
C LEU A 56 4.07 6.36 -12.28
N THR A 57 4.11 5.42 -11.36
CA THR A 57 3.69 5.64 -9.97
C THR A 57 4.58 4.88 -9.00
N ASP A 58 4.50 5.23 -7.72
CA ASP A 58 5.16 4.50 -6.66
C ASP A 58 4.13 3.59 -5.99
N PHE A 59 4.53 2.34 -5.73
CA PHE A 59 3.70 1.32 -5.10
C PHE A 59 4.25 1.02 -3.71
N SER A 60 3.51 1.40 -2.67
CA SER A 60 3.90 1.21 -1.26
C SER A 60 3.12 0.08 -0.63
N LEU A 61 3.81 -0.69 0.21
CA LEU A 61 3.32 -1.83 0.97
C LEU A 61 3.74 -1.66 2.43
N GLN A 62 2.87 -2.01 3.37
CA GLN A 62 3.16 -2.10 4.81
C GLN A 62 2.69 -3.43 5.37
#